data_AF-A0A932PQR0-F1
#
_entry.id   AF-A0A932PQR0-F1
#
_cell.length_a   1.000
_cell.length_b   1.000
_cell.length_c   1.000
_cell.angle_alpha   90.00
_cell.angle_beta   90.00
_cell.angle_gamma   90.00
#
_symmetry.space_group_name_H-M   'P 1'
#
loop_
_entity.id
_entity.type
_entity.pdbx_description
1 polymer ?
#
loop_
_entity_poly.entity_id
_entity_poly.type
_entity_poly.pdbx_seq_one_letter_code
_entity_poly.pdbx_strand_id
1 'polypeptide(L)'
;MTMKKGSTSASGPLTGDAVPEQAAKPAPVLLTKRAPVAPPDPKLPREKICSDCGMHFKVETGQKFYLCPDCYRRSFVYKRKGGKEAARILTHITCAACGAQEYLPFIPDDPSKALCRACFAKERPEPKAAPKHSHR
;
A
#
# COMPACT_ATOMS: atom_id res chain seq x y z
N MET A 1 -16.34 9.93 -42.50
CA MET A 1 -15.36 8.82 -42.49
C MET A 1 -14.35 9.08 -43.57
N THR A 2 -13.14 9.54 -43.24
CA THR A 2 -12.12 9.83 -44.24
C THR A 2 -10.74 9.58 -43.65
N MET A 3 -10.35 8.30 -43.67
CA MET A 3 -8.98 7.86 -43.45
C MET A 3 -8.18 8.18 -44.72
N LYS A 4 -7.06 8.90 -44.60
CA LYS A 4 -6.05 8.98 -45.66
C LYS A 4 -4.81 8.19 -45.25
N LYS A 5 -4.64 7.09 -45.98
CA LYS A 5 -3.52 6.16 -46.09
C LYS A 5 -2.29 6.84 -46.70
N GLY A 6 -1.11 6.27 -46.43
CA GLY A 6 -0.11 6.09 -47.48
C GLY A 6 1.22 6.81 -47.29
N SER A 7 2.13 6.09 -46.64
CA SER A 7 3.59 6.14 -46.79
C SER A 7 4.06 6.08 -48.25
N THR A 8 5.11 6.82 -48.62
CA THR A 8 6.16 6.32 -49.51
C THR A 8 7.46 7.13 -49.36
N SER A 9 8.57 6.41 -49.34
CA SER A 9 9.94 6.92 -49.27
C SER A 9 10.44 7.31 -50.66
N ALA A 10 11.25 8.38 -50.74
CA ALA A 10 12.12 8.61 -51.90
C ALA A 10 13.47 9.15 -51.41
N SER A 11 14.48 8.33 -51.67
CA SER A 11 15.92 8.49 -51.49
C SER A 11 16.48 9.78 -52.11
N GLY A 12 17.19 10.57 -51.31
CA GLY A 12 18.03 11.68 -51.78
C GLY A 12 19.45 11.21 -52.11
N PRO A 13 20.13 11.77 -53.14
CA PRO A 13 21.49 11.41 -53.47
C PRO A 13 22.50 11.98 -52.47
N LEU A 14 23.54 11.19 -52.24
CA LEU A 14 24.77 11.57 -51.57
C LEU A 14 25.55 12.54 -52.48
N THR A 15 25.72 13.79 -52.06
CA THR A 15 26.79 14.65 -52.55
C THR A 15 27.59 15.10 -51.35
N GLY A 16 28.73 14.44 -51.16
CA GLY A 16 29.80 14.95 -50.34
C GLY A 16 30.48 16.09 -51.07
N ASP A 17 30.57 17.24 -50.41
CA ASP A 17 31.57 18.25 -50.73
C ASP A 17 32.24 18.67 -49.43
N ALA A 18 33.57 18.59 -49.48
CA ALA A 18 34.47 18.85 -48.38
C ALA A 18 34.61 20.37 -48.14
N VAL A 19 34.36 20.77 -46.90
CA VAL A 19 35.12 21.70 -46.03
C VAL A 19 35.58 23.04 -46.65
N PRO A 20 35.26 24.17 -45.99
CA PRO A 20 36.33 24.85 -45.27
C PRO A 20 35.99 25.05 -43.79
N GLU A 21 36.90 24.53 -42.98
CA GLU A 21 37.05 24.73 -41.54
C GLU A 21 37.32 26.22 -41.30
N GLN A 22 36.25 26.95 -41.01
CA GLN A 22 36.34 28.32 -40.54
C GLN A 22 36.49 28.26 -39.03
N ALA A 23 37.71 28.50 -38.57
CA ALA A 23 38.07 28.67 -37.17
C ALA A 23 37.25 29.81 -36.55
N ALA A 24 36.03 29.48 -36.10
CA ALA A 24 35.18 30.36 -35.32
C ALA A 24 35.78 30.44 -33.92
N LYS A 25 36.31 31.62 -33.58
CA LYS A 25 36.73 31.97 -32.21
C LYS A 25 35.62 31.54 -31.24
N PRO A 26 35.91 30.79 -30.16
CA PRO A 26 34.87 30.37 -29.23
C PRO A 26 34.26 31.61 -28.60
N ALA A 27 32.98 31.86 -28.91
CA ALA A 27 32.21 32.91 -28.26
C ALA A 27 32.20 32.66 -26.75
N PRO A 28 32.39 33.69 -25.90
CA PRO A 28 32.37 33.50 -24.47
C PRO A 28 30.97 33.02 -24.06
N VAL A 29 30.90 31.86 -23.41
CA VAL A 29 29.68 31.33 -22.82
C VAL A 29 29.32 32.21 -21.63
N LEU A 30 28.54 33.26 -21.88
CA LEU A 30 28.06 34.15 -20.83
C LEU A 30 26.97 33.43 -20.03
N LEU A 31 27.27 33.17 -18.75
CA LEU A 31 26.32 32.59 -17.81
C LEU A 31 25.11 33.51 -17.68
N THR A 32 24.00 33.14 -18.31
CA THR A 32 22.74 33.87 -18.15
C THR A 32 22.11 33.41 -16.84
N LYS A 33 21.84 34.35 -15.93
CA LYS A 33 21.14 34.03 -14.67
C LYS A 33 19.75 33.51 -15.00
N ARG A 34 19.39 32.32 -14.49
CA ARG A 34 18.03 31.78 -14.61
C ARG A 34 17.06 32.79 -13.97
N ALA A 35 16.01 33.13 -14.71
CA ALA A 35 14.91 33.92 -14.17
C ALA A 35 14.32 33.21 -12.93
N PRO A 36 13.92 33.95 -11.89
CA PRO A 36 13.30 33.36 -10.71
C PRO A 36 12.00 32.65 -11.14
N VAL A 37 11.95 31.35 -10.90
CA VAL A 37 10.74 30.55 -11.11
C VAL A 37 9.68 31.10 -10.15
N ALA A 38 8.55 31.55 -10.71
CA ALA A 38 7.41 31.98 -9.91
C ALA A 38 7.01 30.87 -8.92
N PRO A 39 6.73 31.19 -7.65
CA PRO A 39 6.37 30.17 -6.67
C PRO A 39 5.12 29.41 -7.17
N PRO A 40 5.16 28.07 -7.24
CA PRO A 40 4.01 27.29 -7.69
C PRO A 40 2.84 27.53 -6.74
N ASP A 41 1.64 27.72 -7.31
CA ASP A 41 0.46 28.12 -6.56
C ASP A 41 0.23 27.21 -5.34
N PRO A 42 0.03 27.78 -4.14
CA PRO A 42 0.02 27.05 -2.88
C PRO A 42 -1.20 26.12 -2.72
N LYS A 43 -2.12 26.10 -3.69
CA LYS A 43 -3.35 25.30 -3.70
C LYS A 43 -3.30 24.09 -4.65
N LEU A 44 -2.25 23.94 -5.46
CA LEU A 44 -2.15 22.80 -6.37
C LEU A 44 -1.65 21.56 -5.60
N PRO A 45 -2.31 20.39 -5.75
CA PRO A 45 -1.81 19.12 -5.19
C PRO A 45 -0.39 18.86 -5.67
N ARG A 46 0.53 18.63 -4.71
CA ARG A 46 1.93 18.36 -5.05
C ARG A 46 2.08 16.89 -5.36
N GLU A 47 2.71 16.57 -6.49
CA GLU A 47 3.09 15.20 -6.80
C GLU A 47 4.30 14.78 -5.95
N LYS A 48 4.20 13.60 -5.35
CA LYS A 48 5.20 12.97 -4.50
C LYS A 48 5.40 11.53 -4.93
N ILE A 49 6.59 11.01 -4.65
CA ILE A 49 6.96 9.62 -4.96
C ILE A 49 6.90 8.84 -3.65
N CYS A 50 6.22 7.70 -3.65
CA CYS A 50 6.15 6.80 -2.50
C CYS A 50 7.51 6.13 -2.25
N SER A 51 7.98 6.13 -1.01
CA SER A 51 9.27 5.51 -0.65
C SER A 51 9.30 3.98 -0.84
N ASP A 52 8.16 3.30 -0.69
CA ASP A 52 8.10 1.83 -0.73
C ASP A 52 7.89 1.27 -2.15
N CYS A 53 7.06 1.94 -2.97
CA CYS A 53 6.67 1.42 -4.29
C CYS A 53 7.11 2.31 -5.46
N GLY A 54 7.68 3.49 -5.22
CA GLY A 54 8.16 4.40 -6.27
C GLY A 54 7.06 5.05 -7.12
N MET A 55 5.78 4.83 -6.80
CA MET A 55 4.68 5.41 -7.56
C MET A 55 4.48 6.88 -7.24
N HIS A 56 4.14 7.67 -8.27
CA HIS A 56 3.76 9.06 -8.13
C HIS A 56 2.33 9.15 -7.59
N PHE A 57 2.11 9.97 -6.57
CA PHE A 57 0.81 10.22 -5.98
C PHE A 57 0.63 11.70 -5.63
N LYS A 58 -0.62 12.15 -5.64
CA LYS A 58 -0.99 13.55 -5.36
C LYS A 58 -1.24 13.71 -3.87
N VAL A 59 -0.60 14.70 -3.26
CA VAL A 59 -0.78 15.03 -1.85
C VAL A 59 -1.38 16.43 -1.72
N GLU A 60 -2.42 16.52 -0.87
CA GLU A 60 -3.04 17.79 -0.51
C GLU A 60 -2.06 18.71 0.21
N THR A 61 -2.23 20.01 0.01
CA THR A 61 -1.36 21.04 0.55
C THR A 61 -1.47 21.08 2.07
N GLY A 62 -0.40 20.68 2.76
CA GLY A 62 -0.31 20.66 4.23
C GLY A 62 -0.08 19.27 4.82
N GLN A 63 -0.39 18.20 4.09
CA GLN A 63 -0.11 16.84 4.54
C GLN A 63 1.26 16.38 4.01
N LYS A 64 2.09 15.81 4.90
CA LYS A 64 3.41 15.24 4.57
C LYS A 64 3.32 13.72 4.63
N PHE A 65 2.74 13.10 3.59
CA PHE A 65 2.78 11.64 3.48
C PHE A 65 4.08 11.18 2.83
N TYR A 66 4.75 10.22 3.45
CA TYR A 66 5.92 9.51 2.90
C TYR A 66 5.51 8.30 2.04
N LEU A 67 4.30 7.79 2.23
CA LEU A 67 3.78 6.58 1.60
C LEU A 67 2.50 6.89 0.81
N CYS A 68 2.29 6.17 -0.28
CA CYS A 68 1.01 6.20 -1.00
C CYS A 68 -0.11 5.57 -0.15
N PRO A 69 -1.40 5.83 -0.46
CA PRO A 69 -2.53 5.29 0.29
C PRO A 69 -2.50 3.77 0.46
N ASP A 70 -2.00 3.02 -0.53
CA ASP A 70 -1.90 1.56 -0.49
C ASP A 70 -0.80 1.07 0.45
N CYS A 71 0.42 1.60 0.32
CA CYS A 71 1.54 1.26 1.22
C CYS A 71 1.25 1.73 2.65
N TYR A 72 0.63 2.90 2.80
CA TYR A 72 0.16 3.39 4.09
C TYR A 72 -0.82 2.38 4.70
N ARG A 73 -1.89 1.98 4.00
CA ARG A 73 -2.84 0.97 4.53
C ARG A 73 -2.16 -0.36 4.87
N ARG A 74 -1.26 -0.87 4.02
CA ARG A 74 -0.50 -2.10 4.30
C ARG A 74 0.34 -2.01 5.58
N SER A 75 0.94 -0.84 5.85
CA SER A 75 1.72 -0.61 7.07
C SER A 75 0.88 -0.56 8.36
N PHE A 76 -0.45 -0.36 8.30
CA PHE A 76 -1.29 -0.46 9.50
C PHE A 76 -1.97 -1.83 9.64
N VAL A 77 -2.11 -2.58 8.54
CA VAL A 77 -2.67 -3.94 8.58
C VAL A 77 -1.75 -4.89 9.35
N TYR A 78 -0.42 -4.76 9.26
CA TYR A 78 0.49 -5.62 10.04
C TYR A 78 0.38 -5.41 11.56
N LYS A 79 -0.03 -4.22 12.03
CA LYS A 79 -0.26 -3.96 13.47
C LYS A 79 -1.62 -4.43 13.95
N ARG A 80 -2.59 -4.70 13.07
CA ARG A 80 -3.83 -5.39 13.46
C ARG A 80 -3.56 -6.90 13.52
N LYS A 81 -2.91 -7.34 14.61
CA LYS A 81 -3.02 -8.74 15.05
C LYS A 81 -4.51 -9.06 15.21
N GLY A 82 -5.11 -9.79 14.27
CA GLY A 82 -6.48 -10.31 14.38
C GLY A 82 -7.53 -9.77 13.41
N GLY A 83 -7.16 -9.38 12.18
CA GLY A 83 -8.13 -8.98 11.16
C GLY A 83 -8.85 -10.17 10.51
N LYS A 84 -9.98 -10.62 11.09
CA LYS A 84 -11.10 -11.43 10.53
C LYS A 84 -10.82 -12.78 9.82
N GLU A 85 -9.58 -13.05 9.45
CA GLU A 85 -9.13 -14.21 8.67
C GLU A 85 -7.81 -14.76 9.22
N ALA A 86 -7.50 -14.50 10.50
CA ALA A 86 -6.61 -15.40 11.22
C ALA A 86 -7.26 -16.79 11.10
N ALA A 87 -6.55 -17.74 10.49
CA ALA A 87 -7.05 -19.08 10.16
C ALA A 87 -7.96 -19.57 11.30
N ARG A 88 -9.25 -19.78 10.99
CA ARG A 88 -10.20 -20.27 11.99
C ARG A 88 -9.79 -21.69 12.32
N ILE A 89 -9.01 -21.86 13.38
CA ILE A 89 -8.59 -23.18 13.85
C ILE A 89 -9.83 -23.83 14.47
N LEU A 90 -10.28 -24.91 13.86
CA LEU A 90 -11.32 -25.78 14.40
C LEU A 90 -10.65 -27.03 14.95
N THR A 91 -10.43 -27.07 16.25
CA THR A 91 -9.82 -28.21 16.92
C THR A 91 -10.89 -29.24 17.25
N HIS A 92 -10.76 -30.45 16.71
CA HIS A 92 -11.63 -31.58 17.08
C HIS A 92 -11.21 -32.12 18.44
N ILE A 93 -12.16 -32.24 19.36
CA ILE A 93 -11.94 -32.75 20.73
C ILE A 93 -12.99 -33.78 21.12
N THR A 94 -12.64 -34.62 22.09
CA THR A 94 -13.58 -35.47 22.84
C THR A 94 -13.79 -34.87 24.22
N CYS A 95 -15.04 -34.54 24.57
CA CYS A 95 -15.36 -33.92 25.86
C CYS A 95 -15.04 -34.86 27.04
N ALA A 96 -14.27 -34.37 28.01
CA ALA A 96 -13.90 -35.14 29.20
C ALA A 96 -15.11 -35.48 30.11
N ALA A 97 -16.16 -34.66 30.13
CA ALA A 97 -17.31 -34.85 31.01
C ALA A 97 -18.43 -35.71 30.40
N CYS A 98 -18.68 -35.60 29.10
CA CYS A 98 -19.79 -36.30 28.44
C CYS A 98 -19.38 -37.25 27.30
N GLY A 99 -18.10 -37.26 26.90
CA GLY A 99 -17.60 -38.11 25.82
C GLY A 99 -17.97 -37.67 24.40
N ALA A 100 -18.74 -36.59 24.23
CA ALA A 100 -19.16 -36.10 22.91
C ALA A 100 -17.99 -35.50 22.11
N GLN A 101 -18.03 -35.65 20.78
CA GLN A 101 -17.07 -35.02 19.87
C GLN A 101 -17.56 -33.63 19.46
N GLU A 102 -16.71 -32.60 19.58
CA GLU A 102 -17.04 -31.21 19.21
C GLU A 102 -15.83 -30.48 18.59
N TYR A 103 -16.10 -29.44 17.79
CA TYR A 103 -15.10 -28.54 17.25
C TYR A 103 -15.01 -27.24 18.06
N LEU A 104 -13.83 -26.94 18.59
CA LEU A 104 -13.55 -25.69 19.30
C LEU A 104 -12.86 -24.66 18.39
N PRO A 105 -13.20 -23.36 18.51
CA PRO A 105 -12.60 -22.28 17.69
C PRO A 105 -11.20 -21.84 18.17
N PHE A 106 -10.57 -22.62 19.04
CA PHE A 106 -9.24 -22.40 19.59
C PHE A 106 -8.58 -23.76 19.88
N ILE A 107 -7.28 -23.76 20.15
CA ILE A 107 -6.53 -24.95 20.58
C ILE A 107 -6.50 -24.95 22.12
N PRO A 108 -7.16 -25.90 22.80
CA PRO A 108 -7.03 -26.07 24.25
C PRO A 108 -5.61 -26.47 24.64
N ASP A 109 -5.16 -26.08 25.83
CA ASP A 109 -3.83 -26.48 26.34
C ASP A 109 -3.70 -28.00 26.47
N ASP A 110 -4.74 -28.67 27.01
CA ASP A 110 -4.82 -30.11 27.17
C ASP A 110 -6.07 -30.67 26.45
N PRO A 111 -5.95 -31.46 25.36
CA PRO A 111 -7.10 -32.00 24.64
C PRO A 111 -7.89 -33.02 25.46
N SER A 112 -7.25 -33.74 26.38
CA SER A 112 -7.89 -34.78 27.21
C SER A 112 -8.77 -34.23 28.34
N LYS A 113 -8.59 -32.96 28.73
CA LYS A 113 -9.39 -32.28 29.75
C LYS A 113 -10.40 -31.30 29.13
N ALA A 114 -10.43 -31.20 27.81
CA ALA A 114 -11.26 -30.23 27.12
C ALA A 114 -12.74 -30.58 27.32
N LEU A 115 -13.54 -29.55 27.58
CA LEU A 115 -14.99 -29.66 27.76
C LEU A 115 -15.70 -29.13 26.52
N CYS A 116 -16.82 -29.76 26.18
CA CYS A 116 -17.72 -29.23 25.16
C CYS A 116 -18.37 -27.92 25.65
N ARG A 117 -18.88 -27.12 24.71
CA ARG A 117 -19.55 -25.84 25.00
C ARG A 117 -20.67 -25.98 26.03
N ALA A 118 -21.41 -27.10 25.98
CA ALA A 118 -22.51 -27.37 26.91
C ALA A 118 -22.02 -27.71 28.34
N CYS A 119 -20.96 -28.51 28.47
CA CYS A 119 -20.39 -28.85 29.78
C CYS A 119 -19.67 -27.64 30.40
N PHE A 120 -18.92 -26.89 29.60
CA PHE A 120 -18.26 -25.67 30.06
C PHE A 120 -19.26 -24.62 30.55
N ALA A 121 -20.42 -24.48 29.88
CA ALA A 121 -21.47 -23.56 30.31
C ALA A 121 -22.10 -23.93 31.66
N LYS A 122 -22.10 -25.21 32.04
CA LYS A 122 -22.62 -25.70 33.33
C LYS A 122 -21.58 -25.56 34.45
N GLU A 123 -20.31 -25.80 34.14
CA GLU A 123 -19.23 -25.70 35.13
C GLU A 123 -18.83 -24.25 35.42
N ARG A 124 -19.11 -23.31 34.52
CA ARG A 124 -18.79 -21.91 34.76
C ARG A 124 -19.71 -21.33 35.86
N PRO A 125 -19.21 -21.04 37.08
CA PRO A 125 -19.98 -20.27 38.05
C PRO A 125 -20.29 -18.90 37.45
N GLU A 126 -21.45 -18.34 37.80
CA GLU A 126 -22.00 -17.12 37.19
C GLU A 126 -20.95 -16.03 36.97
N PRO A 127 -21.00 -15.32 35.83
CA PRO A 127 -20.04 -14.26 35.56
C PRO A 127 -20.14 -13.21 36.67
N LYS A 128 -19.06 -13.06 37.46
CA LYS A 128 -18.87 -11.88 38.32
C LYS A 128 -19.18 -10.66 37.45
N ALA A 129 -20.21 -9.92 37.83
CA ALA A 129 -20.77 -8.84 37.03
C ALA A 129 -19.64 -7.91 36.56
N ALA A 130 -19.55 -7.69 35.25
CA ALA A 130 -18.55 -6.80 34.69
C ALA A 130 -18.68 -5.41 35.34
N PRO A 131 -17.57 -4.76 35.73
CA PRO A 131 -17.62 -3.40 36.25
C PRO A 131 -18.26 -2.50 35.18
N LYS A 132 -19.37 -1.85 35.54
CA LYS A 132 -19.99 -0.84 34.69
C LYS A 132 -19.05 0.36 34.62
N HIS A 133 -18.20 0.42 33.60
CA HIS A 133 -17.44 1.64 33.31
C HIS A 133 -18.43 2.69 32.81
N SER A 134 -18.66 3.73 33.62
CA SER A 134 -19.44 4.89 33.20
C SER A 134 -18.72 5.59 32.07
N HIS A 135 -19.29 5.56 30.86
CA HIS A 135 -18.89 6.49 29.82
C HIS A 135 -19.31 7.90 30.28
N ARG A 136 -18.32 8.73 30.61
CA ARG A 136 -18.47 10.16 30.85
C ARG A 136 -18.17 10.92 29.57
#